data_AF-A0A2E4KB34-F1
#
_entry.id   AF-A0A2E4KB34-F1
#
_cell.length_a   1.000
_cell.length_b   1.000
_cell.length_c   1.000
_cell.angle_alpha   90.00
_cell.angle_beta   90.00
_cell.angle_gamma   90.00
#
_symmetry.space_group_name_H-M   'P 1'
#
loop_
_entity.id
_entity.type
_entity.pdbx_description
1 polymer ?
#
loop_
_entity_poly.entity_id
_entity_poly.type
_entity_poly.pdbx_seq_one_letter_code
_entity_poly.pdbx_strand_id
1 'polypeptide(L)'
;MKKIILLLTIPFIFACGSKSIEDIDFDTMYDPCEVVNAADIITKRMVSLFDEYGHIEDLEDLPTNIQIEIEMIKEKMENLEDIIDDRDWNEDDLQDCPKFDDVDKRFRKYDL
;
A
#
# COMPACT_ATOMS: atom_id res chain seq x y z
N MET A 1 30.14 32.17 -24.12
CA MET A 1 28.73 31.79 -23.89
C MET A 1 28.71 30.36 -23.37
N LYS A 2 28.55 30.16 -22.05
CA LYS A 2 28.48 28.83 -21.43
C LYS A 2 27.09 28.26 -21.68
N LYS A 3 27.00 27.12 -22.39
CA LYS A 3 25.75 26.38 -22.56
C LYS A 3 25.46 25.66 -21.25
N ILE A 4 24.42 26.09 -20.55
CA ILE A 4 23.87 25.39 -19.38
C ILE A 4 23.15 24.16 -19.91
N ILE A 5 23.63 22.97 -19.55
CA ILE A 5 22.90 21.72 -19.74
C ILE A 5 21.85 21.68 -18.63
N LEU A 6 20.60 21.96 -18.99
CA LEU A 6 19.45 21.65 -18.14
C LEU A 6 19.29 20.14 -18.15
N LEU A 7 19.79 19.48 -17.11
CA LEU A 7 19.33 18.15 -16.71
C LEU A 7 17.87 18.31 -16.29
N LEU A 8 16.96 18.15 -17.25
CA LEU A 8 15.56 17.86 -16.98
C LEU A 8 15.52 16.49 -16.30
N THR A 9 15.63 16.47 -14.98
CA THR A 9 15.17 15.33 -14.19
C THR A 9 13.66 15.28 -14.35
N ILE A 10 13.22 14.53 -15.34
CA ILE A 10 11.83 14.13 -15.51
C ILE A 10 11.51 13.27 -14.27
N PRO A 11 10.71 13.72 -13.30
CA PRO A 11 10.10 12.76 -12.39
C PRO A 11 9.23 11.87 -13.28
N PHE A 12 9.59 10.60 -13.26
CA PHE A 12 9.00 9.52 -14.02
C PHE A 12 7.46 9.58 -13.92
N ILE A 13 6.80 10.15 -14.93
CA ILE A 13 5.34 10.18 -15.02
C ILE A 13 4.89 8.75 -15.34
N PHE A 14 4.65 7.93 -14.32
CA PHE A 14 3.86 6.72 -14.42
C PHE A 14 2.39 7.09 -14.60
N ALA A 15 2.01 7.50 -15.81
CA ALA A 15 0.60 7.55 -16.19
C ALA A 15 0.14 6.15 -16.60
N CYS A 16 -0.34 5.36 -15.63
CA CYS A 16 -1.17 4.18 -15.87
C CYS A 16 -1.97 3.79 -14.61
N GLY A 17 -3.01 4.54 -14.27
CA GLY A 17 -4.18 4.09 -13.47
C GLY A 17 -3.94 3.41 -12.11
N SER A 18 -2.77 3.52 -11.48
CA SER A 18 -2.55 3.00 -10.13
C SER A 18 -3.09 4.03 -9.14
N LYS A 19 -4.22 3.71 -8.49
CA LYS A 19 -4.62 4.39 -7.25
C LYS A 19 -3.40 4.35 -6.32
N SER A 20 -2.85 5.51 -5.97
CA SER A 20 -1.78 5.56 -4.97
C SER A 20 -2.37 5.26 -3.60
N ILE A 21 -1.54 4.93 -2.62
CA ILE A 21 -2.02 4.66 -1.26
C ILE A 21 -2.78 5.85 -0.66
N GLU A 22 -2.40 7.07 -1.06
CA GLU A 22 -3.03 8.33 -0.65
C GLU A 22 -4.44 8.49 -1.23
N ASP A 23 -4.72 7.90 -2.40
CA ASP A 23 -6.00 7.99 -3.11
C ASP A 23 -7.05 6.95 -2.64
N ILE A 24 -6.72 6.17 -1.60
CA ILE A 24 -7.65 5.18 -1.04
C ILE A 24 -8.72 5.91 -0.21
N ASP A 25 -9.94 5.88 -0.73
CA ASP A 25 -11.15 6.43 -0.10
C ASP A 25 -11.99 5.30 0.50
N PHE A 26 -11.98 5.21 1.83
CA PHE A 26 -12.64 4.18 2.62
C PHE A 26 -14.16 4.38 2.73
N ASP A 27 -14.65 5.62 2.68
CA ASP A 27 -16.08 5.94 2.84
C ASP A 27 -16.94 5.38 1.69
N THR A 28 -16.27 5.04 0.58
CA THR A 28 -16.90 4.53 -0.64
C THR A 28 -16.80 3.03 -0.80
N MET A 29 -16.16 2.31 0.13
CA MET A 29 -16.00 0.86 0.05
C MET A 29 -17.26 0.14 0.55
N TYR A 30 -17.99 -0.45 -0.40
CA TYR A 30 -19.19 -1.26 -0.13
C TYR A 30 -19.12 -2.63 -0.79
N ASP A 31 -18.00 -2.94 -1.45
CA ASP A 31 -17.74 -4.22 -2.09
C ASP A 31 -16.46 -4.86 -1.51
N PRO A 32 -16.49 -6.16 -1.16
CA PRO A 32 -15.34 -6.84 -0.55
C PRO A 32 -14.09 -6.79 -1.43
N CYS A 33 -14.25 -6.78 -2.76
CA CYS A 33 -13.14 -6.71 -3.67
C CYS A 33 -12.53 -5.30 -3.79
N GLU A 34 -13.24 -4.25 -3.38
CA GLU A 34 -12.65 -2.91 -3.23
C GLU A 34 -11.64 -2.89 -2.07
N VAL A 35 -11.96 -3.56 -0.95
CA VAL A 35 -11.04 -3.73 0.18
C VAL A 35 -9.84 -4.58 -0.22
N VAL A 36 -10.04 -5.72 -0.90
CA VAL A 36 -8.92 -6.54 -1.40
C VAL A 36 -8.03 -5.75 -2.37
N ASN A 37 -8.62 -4.89 -3.21
CA ASN A 37 -7.86 -4.02 -4.11
C ASN A 37 -7.06 -2.95 -3.36
N ALA A 38 -7.61 -2.39 -2.28
CA ALA A 38 -6.89 -1.46 -1.42
C ALA A 38 -5.74 -2.15 -0.66
N ALA A 39 -6.00 -3.34 -0.12
CA ALA A 39 -4.98 -4.19 0.50
C ALA A 39 -3.85 -4.54 -0.49
N ASP A 40 -4.15 -4.78 -1.78
CA ASP A 40 -3.15 -4.98 -2.82
C ASP A 40 -2.21 -3.77 -2.99
N ILE A 41 -2.74 -2.55 -2.94
CA ILE A 41 -1.95 -1.32 -3.05
C ILE A 41 -1.07 -1.15 -1.81
N ILE A 42 -1.66 -1.29 -0.62
CA ILE A 42 -0.96 -1.11 0.66
C ILE A 42 0.16 -2.15 0.82
N THR A 43 -0.16 -3.43 0.61
CA THR A 43 0.83 -4.52 0.76
C THR A 43 1.97 -4.41 -0.25
N LYS A 44 1.71 -3.96 -1.49
CA LYS A 44 2.78 -3.69 -2.47
C LYS A 44 3.71 -2.58 -1.98
N ARG A 45 3.16 -1.53 -1.38
CA ARG A 45 3.98 -0.44 -0.86
C ARG A 45 4.81 -0.88 0.34
N MET A 46 4.21 -1.63 1.28
CA MET A 46 4.90 -2.18 2.44
C MET A 46 6.03 -3.13 2.03
N VAL A 47 5.79 -4.01 1.06
CA VAL A 47 6.83 -4.87 0.49
C VAL A 47 7.96 -4.07 -0.15
N SER A 48 7.65 -3.00 -0.89
CA SER A 48 8.68 -2.11 -1.43
C SER A 48 9.54 -1.48 -0.34
N LEU A 49 8.97 -1.14 0.82
CA LEU A 49 9.72 -0.61 1.96
C LEU A 49 10.58 -1.71 2.60
N PHE A 50 10.07 -2.93 2.75
CA PHE A 50 10.86 -4.06 3.25
C PHE A 50 12.00 -4.48 2.32
N ASP A 51 11.79 -4.44 1.01
CA ASP A 51 12.84 -4.75 0.05
C ASP A 51 13.93 -3.65 0.03
N GLU A 52 13.58 -2.39 0.34
CA GLU A 52 14.51 -1.26 0.38
C GLU A 52 15.29 -1.15 1.71
N TYR A 53 14.59 -1.29 2.84
CA TYR A 53 15.13 -1.06 4.18
C TYR A 53 15.40 -2.36 4.96
N GLY A 54 15.05 -3.51 4.41
CA GLY A 54 15.07 -4.78 5.13
C GLY A 54 13.89 -4.91 6.09
N HIS A 55 13.96 -5.89 6.97
CA HIS A 55 12.94 -6.05 8.01
C HIS A 55 13.10 -4.94 9.03
N ILE A 56 12.03 -4.16 9.22
CA ILE A 56 12.03 -2.96 10.07
C ILE A 56 11.82 -3.41 11.51
N GLU A 57 12.92 -3.65 12.22
CA GLU A 57 12.89 -4.01 13.66
C GLU A 57 12.66 -2.77 14.53
N ASP A 58 13.21 -1.62 14.11
CA ASP A 58 13.06 -0.33 14.79
C ASP A 58 12.75 0.78 13.76
N LEU A 59 11.65 1.52 14.00
CA LEU A 59 11.27 2.65 13.16
C LEU A 59 12.22 3.84 13.35
N GLU A 60 12.86 3.97 14.52
CA GLU A 60 13.73 5.11 14.84
C GLU A 60 14.97 5.20 13.93
N ASP A 61 15.41 4.06 13.38
CA ASP A 61 16.54 3.97 12.46
C ASP A 61 16.22 4.40 11.02
N LEU A 62 14.94 4.59 10.70
CA LEU A 62 14.50 4.99 9.37
C LEU A 62 14.48 6.50 9.19
N PRO A 63 14.62 6.99 7.94
CA PRO A 63 14.37 8.40 7.64
C PRO A 63 12.97 8.83 8.09
N THR A 64 12.81 10.03 8.64
CA THR A 64 11.53 10.53 9.17
C THR A 64 10.38 10.44 8.16
N ASN A 65 10.63 10.68 6.87
CA ASN A 65 9.62 10.56 5.84
C ASN A 65 9.12 9.11 5.65
N ILE A 66 9.99 8.12 5.89
CA ILE A 66 9.63 6.70 5.83
C ILE A 66 8.88 6.28 7.09
N GLN A 67 9.25 6.80 8.25
CA GLN A 67 8.49 6.59 9.50
C GLN A 67 7.03 7.05 9.32
N ILE A 68 6.83 8.27 8.83
CA ILE A 68 5.50 8.84 8.53
C ILE A 68 4.74 7.96 7.53
N GLU A 69 5.43 7.48 6.50
CA GLU A 69 4.81 6.62 5.50
C GLU A 69 4.37 5.26 6.08
N ILE A 70 5.16 4.67 6.97
CA ILE A 70 4.80 3.42 7.65
C ILE A 70 3.63 3.65 8.61
N GLU A 71 3.60 4.77 9.33
CA GLU A 71 2.45 5.13 10.17
C GLU A 71 1.17 5.27 9.32
N MET A 72 1.25 5.95 8.18
CA MET A 72 0.13 6.06 7.24
C MET A 72 -0.31 4.70 6.69
N ILE A 73 0.63 3.80 6.38
CA ILE A 73 0.33 2.43 5.94
C ILE A 73 -0.42 1.68 7.04
N LYS A 74 0.03 1.76 8.29
CA LYS A 74 -0.62 1.11 9.43
C LYS A 74 -2.04 1.62 9.64
N GLU A 75 -2.22 2.94 9.67
CA GLU A 75 -3.54 3.57 9.77
C GLU A 75 -4.48 3.08 8.65
N LYS A 76 -3.98 2.94 7.42
CA LYS A 76 -4.78 2.46 6.30
C LYS A 76 -5.11 0.96 6.39
N MET A 77 -4.25 0.14 6.98
CA MET A 77 -4.55 -1.27 7.26
C MET A 77 -5.62 -1.39 8.33
N GLU A 78 -5.49 -0.64 9.44
CA GLU A 78 -6.50 -0.59 10.51
C GLU A 78 -7.87 -0.16 9.96
N ASN A 79 -7.92 0.87 9.11
CA ASN A 79 -9.17 1.29 8.46
C ASN A 79 -9.78 0.19 7.57
N LEU A 80 -8.97 -0.65 6.90
CA LEU A 80 -9.51 -1.77 6.12
C LEU A 80 -10.10 -2.85 7.02
N GLU A 81 -9.43 -3.15 8.13
CA GLU A 81 -9.92 -4.11 9.13
C GLU A 81 -11.26 -3.63 9.72
N ASP A 82 -11.34 -2.35 10.12
CA ASP A 82 -12.56 -1.74 10.63
C ASP A 82 -13.72 -1.83 9.61
N ILE A 83 -13.45 -1.60 8.31
CA ILE A 83 -14.47 -1.73 7.26
C ILE A 83 -14.93 -3.19 7.10
N ILE A 84 -14.00 -4.15 7.09
CA ILE A 84 -14.33 -5.58 6.96
C ILE A 84 -15.24 -5.98 8.12
N ASP A 85 -14.88 -5.60 9.34
CA ASP A 85 -15.64 -5.88 10.56
C ASP A 85 -17.01 -5.19 10.56
N ASP A 86 -17.08 -3.89 10.23
CA ASP A 86 -18.32 -3.12 10.17
C ASP A 86 -19.30 -3.65 9.10
N ARG A 87 -18.78 -4.28 8.06
CA ARG A 87 -19.56 -4.89 6.96
C ARG A 87 -19.90 -6.35 7.20
N ASP A 88 -19.40 -6.95 8.27
CA ASP A 88 -19.54 -8.39 8.58
C ASP A 88 -19.04 -9.28 7.43
N TRP A 89 -17.98 -8.83 6.75
CA TRP A 89 -17.32 -9.61 5.70
C TRP A 89 -16.37 -10.62 6.32
N ASN A 90 -16.39 -11.83 5.79
CA ASN A 90 -15.50 -12.91 6.21
C ASN A 90 -14.50 -13.24 5.09
N GLU A 91 -13.60 -14.18 5.37
CA GLU A 91 -12.60 -14.63 4.40
C GLU A 91 -13.25 -15.17 3.11
N ASP A 92 -14.41 -15.83 3.18
CA ASP A 92 -15.10 -16.34 2.00
C ASP A 92 -15.61 -15.21 1.08
N ASP A 93 -16.00 -14.06 1.65
CA ASP A 93 -16.40 -12.88 0.86
C ASP A 93 -15.21 -12.25 0.13
N LEU A 94 -14.00 -12.38 0.69
CA LEU A 94 -12.78 -11.78 0.17
C LEU A 94 -12.03 -12.73 -0.79
N GLN A 95 -12.09 -14.04 -0.57
CA GLN A 95 -11.30 -15.03 -1.32
C GLN A 95 -11.68 -15.11 -2.81
N ASP A 96 -12.92 -14.77 -3.15
CA ASP A 96 -13.41 -14.76 -4.52
C ASP A 96 -12.88 -13.55 -5.33
N CYS A 97 -12.20 -12.61 -4.67
CA CYS A 97 -11.70 -11.40 -5.31
C CYS A 97 -10.42 -11.66 -6.12
N PRO A 98 -10.28 -11.11 -7.35
CA PRO A 98 -9.17 -11.45 -8.26
C PRO A 98 -7.74 -11.25 -7.74
N LYS A 99 -7.55 -10.46 -6.68
CA LYS A 99 -6.24 -10.17 -6.10
C LYS A 99 -6.01 -10.79 -4.73
N PHE A 100 -6.98 -11.54 -4.20
CA PHE A 100 -6.89 -12.09 -2.85
C PHE A 100 -5.65 -12.98 -2.69
N ASP A 101 -5.47 -13.95 -3.58
CA ASP A 101 -4.31 -14.86 -3.56
C ASP A 101 -2.96 -14.12 -3.59
N ASP A 102 -2.87 -13.05 -4.37
CA ASP A 102 -1.65 -12.25 -4.48
C ASP A 102 -1.37 -11.46 -3.19
N VAL A 103 -2.43 -10.97 -2.54
CA VAL A 103 -2.38 -10.26 -1.25
C VAL A 103 -2.00 -11.23 -0.14
N ASP A 104 -2.74 -12.33 0.03
CA ASP A 104 -2.49 -13.37 1.03
C ASP A 104 -1.07 -13.94 0.92
N LYS A 105 -0.60 -14.20 -0.31
CA LYS A 105 0.77 -14.65 -0.54
C LYS A 105 1.82 -13.63 -0.09
N ARG A 106 1.57 -12.33 -0.24
CA ARG A 106 2.48 -11.29 0.25
C ARG A 106 2.48 -11.24 1.77
N PHE A 107 1.30 -11.29 2.40
CA PHE A 107 1.17 -11.35 3.86
C PHE A 107 1.98 -12.51 4.45
N ARG A 108 1.77 -13.72 3.94
CA ARG A 108 2.50 -14.92 4.39
C ARG A 108 4.01 -14.86 4.13
N LYS A 109 4.44 -14.23 3.03
CA LYS A 109 5.87 -14.17 2.67
C LYS A 109 6.65 -13.20 3.54
N TYR A 110 6.03 -12.07 3.89
CA TYR A 110 6.69 -10.97 4.59
C TYR A 110 6.28 -10.85 6.07
N ASP A 111 5.46 -11.78 6.56
CA ASP A 111 4.91 -11.80 7.93
C ASP A 111 4.29 -10.45 8.29
N LEU A 112 3.45 -9.97 7.37
CA LEU A 112 2.70 -8.71 7.50
C LEU A 112 1.47 -8.88 8.38
#